data_AF-A0A519YDU6-F1
#
_entry.id   AF-A0A519YDU6-F1
#
_cell.length_a   1.000
_cell.length_b   1.000
_cell.length_c   1.000
_cell.angle_alpha   90.00
_cell.angle_beta   90.00
_cell.angle_gamma   90.00
#
_symmetry.space_group_name_H-M   'P 1'
#
loop_
_entity.id
_entity.type
_entity.pdbx_description
1 polymer ?
#
loop_
_entity_poly.entity_id
_entity_poly.type
_entity_poly.pdbx_seq_one_letter_code
_entity_poly.pdbx_strand_id
1 'polypeptide(L)'
;RIVCLVAAWGEAAVRAAEANNEITGPSAALTSLNQVRQRAGLAALTAASPQAATKQTMRAEIDRQRRLELAFEGERWWDLTRYARHTIADPSATHPVTALDLIATQHSTGTAPNIVPGPRDPNYLIFPIPQGELNTNPLVTQNPGY
;
A
#
# COMPACT_ATOMS: atom_id res chain seq x y z
N ARG A 1 4.90 -14.52 24.29
CA ARG A 1 6.03 -13.93 23.53
C ARG A 1 6.15 -14.65 22.18
N ILE A 2 5.24 -14.41 21.23
CA ILE A 2 5.26 -15.03 19.88
C ILE A 2 4.84 -14.01 18.78
N VAL A 3 4.57 -12.74 19.12
CA VAL A 3 4.04 -11.77 18.15
C VAL A 3 5.05 -11.43 17.04
N CYS A 4 6.33 -11.25 17.37
CA CYS A 4 7.33 -10.78 16.40
C CYS A 4 7.79 -11.83 15.37
N LEU A 5 7.90 -13.12 15.75
CA LEU A 5 8.28 -14.19 14.81
C LEU A 5 7.15 -14.57 13.83
N VAL A 6 5.89 -14.40 14.25
CA VAL A 6 4.72 -14.70 13.41
C VAL A 6 4.49 -13.62 12.36
N ALA A 7 4.81 -12.36 12.68
CA ALA A 7 4.74 -11.23 11.74
C ALA A 7 5.69 -11.42 10.55
N ALA A 8 6.95 -11.80 10.80
CA ALA A 8 7.96 -11.98 9.75
C ALA A 8 7.56 -13.04 8.69
N TRP A 9 6.98 -14.16 9.11
CA TRP A 9 6.49 -15.17 8.16
C TRP A 9 5.21 -14.72 7.43
N GLY A 10 4.30 -14.05 8.13
CA GLY A 10 3.08 -13.49 7.53
C GLY A 10 3.39 -12.44 6.46
N GLU A 11 4.34 -11.55 6.74
CA GLU A 11 4.83 -10.54 5.80
C GLU A 11 5.38 -11.16 4.51
N ALA A 12 6.23 -12.18 4.64
CA ALA A 12 6.80 -12.89 3.50
C ALA A 12 5.71 -13.55 2.62
N ALA A 13 4.72 -14.19 3.24
CA ALA A 13 3.62 -14.83 2.53
C ALA A 13 2.72 -13.80 1.81
N VAL A 14 2.40 -12.68 2.45
CA VAL A 14 1.61 -11.61 1.83
C VAL A 14 2.37 -10.93 0.68
N ARG A 15 3.68 -10.68 0.83
CA ARG A 15 4.52 -10.14 -0.26
C ARG A 15 4.63 -11.10 -1.44
N ALA A 16 4.77 -12.39 -1.17
CA ALA A 16 4.77 -13.42 -2.22
C ALA A 16 3.42 -13.47 -2.94
N ALA A 17 2.30 -13.39 -2.21
CA ALA A 17 0.97 -13.30 -2.81
C ALA A 17 0.83 -12.05 -3.71
N GLU A 18 1.31 -10.90 -3.24
CA GLU A 18 1.30 -9.65 -3.99
C GLU A 18 2.08 -9.77 -5.30
N ALA A 19 3.34 -10.20 -5.24
CA ALA A 19 4.19 -10.37 -6.42
C ALA A 19 3.59 -11.36 -7.44
N ASN A 20 3.07 -12.49 -6.96
CA ASN A 20 2.44 -13.50 -7.82
C ASN A 20 1.17 -12.98 -8.49
N ASN A 21 0.34 -12.21 -7.75
CA ASN A 21 -0.82 -11.55 -8.34
C ASN A 21 -0.39 -10.55 -9.40
N GLU A 22 0.68 -9.79 -9.16
CA GLU A 22 1.18 -8.79 -10.11
C GLU A 22 1.82 -9.36 -11.38
N ILE A 23 2.48 -10.51 -11.30
CA ILE A 23 3.15 -11.11 -12.46
C ILE A 23 2.20 -12.02 -13.23
N THR A 24 1.54 -12.96 -12.55
CA THR A 24 0.80 -14.06 -13.18
C THR A 24 -0.71 -13.91 -13.02
N GLY A 25 -1.16 -13.33 -11.91
CA GLY A 25 -2.57 -13.13 -11.59
C GLY A 25 -3.06 -13.95 -10.39
N PRO A 26 -4.38 -13.98 -10.16
CA PRO A 26 -4.95 -14.36 -8.87
C PRO A 26 -4.74 -15.83 -8.50
N SER A 27 -4.68 -16.74 -9.48
CA SER A 27 -4.48 -18.17 -9.23
C SER A 27 -3.13 -18.47 -8.57
N ALA A 28 -2.07 -17.76 -8.96
CA ALA A 28 -0.73 -17.91 -8.41
C ALA A 28 -0.61 -17.34 -6.98
N ALA A 29 -1.44 -16.35 -6.63
CA ALA A 29 -1.44 -15.71 -5.32
C ALA A 29 -2.14 -16.55 -4.23
N LEU A 30 -3.07 -17.44 -4.61
CA LEU A 30 -3.91 -18.20 -3.68
C LEU A 30 -3.12 -19.01 -2.66
N THR A 31 -2.05 -19.69 -3.09
CA THR A 31 -1.27 -20.54 -2.19
C THR A 31 -0.67 -19.74 -1.03
N SER A 32 -0.04 -18.61 -1.34
CA SER A 32 0.63 -17.78 -0.32
C SER A 32 -0.40 -17.02 0.53
N LEU A 33 -1.48 -16.54 -0.06
CA LEU A 33 -2.53 -15.83 0.67
C LEU A 33 -3.30 -16.76 1.62
N ASN A 34 -3.57 -18.00 1.20
CA ASN A 34 -4.27 -18.97 2.03
C ASN A 34 -3.47 -19.43 3.25
N GLN A 35 -2.13 -19.44 3.17
CA GLN A 35 -1.26 -19.69 4.33
C GLN A 35 -1.54 -18.69 5.46
N VAL A 36 -1.66 -17.41 5.12
CA VAL A 36 -1.99 -16.32 6.06
C VAL A 36 -3.41 -16.50 6.60
N ARG A 37 -4.38 -16.72 5.71
CA ARG A 37 -5.80 -16.88 6.06
C ARG A 37 -6.04 -18.06 7.00
N GLN A 38 -5.47 -19.23 6.69
CA GLN A 38 -5.66 -20.44 7.50
C GLN A 38 -5.08 -20.26 8.90
N ARG A 39 -3.91 -19.63 9.03
CA ARG A 39 -3.33 -19.30 10.33
C ARG A 39 -4.23 -18.34 11.12
N ALA A 40 -4.85 -17.37 10.45
CA ALA A 40 -5.82 -16.45 11.05
C ALA A 40 -7.20 -17.09 11.31
N GLY A 41 -7.39 -18.40 11.06
CA GLY A 41 -8.68 -19.10 11.23
C GLY A 41 -9.74 -18.74 10.18
N LEU A 42 -9.34 -18.11 9.08
CA LEU A 42 -10.22 -17.76 7.96
C LEU A 42 -10.31 -18.90 6.95
N ALA A 43 -11.48 -19.03 6.32
CA ALA A 43 -11.66 -19.99 5.23
C ALA A 43 -10.70 -19.68 4.06
N ALA A 44 -10.10 -20.74 3.50
CA ALA A 44 -9.26 -20.63 2.32
C ALA A 44 -10.08 -20.17 1.10
N LEU A 45 -9.49 -19.29 0.30
CA LEU A 45 -10.02 -18.89 -0.99
C LEU A 45 -9.72 -19.97 -2.03
N THR A 46 -10.62 -20.08 -2.99
CA THR A 46 -10.50 -20.95 -4.17
C THR A 46 -10.49 -20.09 -5.43
N ALA A 47 -10.17 -20.68 -6.58
CA ALA A 47 -10.25 -19.97 -7.87
C ALA A 47 -11.68 -19.49 -8.20
N ALA A 48 -12.71 -20.10 -7.60
CA ALA A 48 -14.10 -19.68 -7.74
C ALA A 48 -14.50 -18.56 -6.76
N SER A 49 -13.62 -18.19 -5.82
CA SER A 49 -13.93 -17.14 -4.85
C SER A 49 -13.96 -15.77 -5.55
N PRO A 50 -14.90 -14.87 -5.21
CA PRO A 50 -14.97 -13.54 -5.81
C PRO A 50 -13.67 -12.73 -5.67
N GLN A 51 -12.97 -12.90 -4.55
CA GLN A 51 -11.66 -12.30 -4.28
C GLN A 51 -10.57 -12.81 -5.23
N ALA A 52 -10.75 -13.96 -5.88
CA ALA A 52 -9.81 -14.52 -6.85
C ALA A 52 -10.29 -14.40 -8.30
N ALA A 53 -11.40 -13.69 -8.53
CA ALA A 53 -11.99 -13.55 -9.87
C ALA A 53 -11.10 -12.74 -10.83
N THR A 54 -10.44 -11.70 -10.34
CA THR A 54 -9.54 -10.86 -11.15
C THR A 54 -8.31 -10.46 -10.37
N LYS A 55 -7.29 -9.98 -11.10
CA LYS A 55 -6.10 -9.37 -10.52
C LYS A 55 -6.45 -8.24 -9.55
N GLN A 56 -7.46 -7.44 -9.91
CA GLN A 56 -7.94 -6.30 -9.13
C GLN A 56 -8.63 -6.74 -7.84
N THR A 57 -9.51 -7.74 -7.88
CA THR A 57 -10.18 -8.22 -6.66
C THR A 57 -9.22 -8.94 -5.72
N MET A 58 -8.24 -9.66 -6.27
CA MET A 58 -7.19 -10.29 -5.49
C MET A 58 -6.26 -9.28 -4.85
N ARG A 59 -5.87 -8.22 -5.57
CA ARG A 59 -5.08 -7.12 -5.01
C ARG A 59 -5.77 -6.47 -3.82
N ALA A 60 -7.06 -6.17 -3.93
CA ALA A 60 -7.83 -5.61 -2.82
C ALA A 60 -7.87 -6.53 -1.59
N GLU A 61 -7.98 -7.85 -1.77
CA GLU A 61 -7.93 -8.79 -0.66
C GLU A 61 -6.52 -8.92 -0.06
N ILE A 62 -5.48 -8.91 -0.89
CA ILE A 62 -4.08 -8.89 -0.43
C ILE A 62 -3.80 -7.64 0.41
N ASP A 63 -4.23 -6.45 -0.05
CA ASP A 63 -4.11 -5.20 0.70
C ASP A 63 -4.83 -5.27 2.05
N ARG A 64 -5.98 -5.93 2.10
CA ARG A 64 -6.75 -6.15 3.33
C ARG A 64 -6.00 -7.06 4.29
N GLN A 65 -5.46 -8.19 3.82
CA GLN A 65 -4.68 -9.11 4.65
C GLN A 65 -3.42 -8.42 5.16
N ARG A 66 -2.68 -7.70 4.30
CA ARG A 66 -1.47 -6.96 4.70
C ARG A 66 -1.75 -5.96 5.82
N ARG A 67 -2.85 -5.20 5.71
CA ARG A 67 -3.27 -4.25 6.73
C ARG A 67 -3.56 -4.90 8.08
N LEU A 68 -4.19 -6.08 8.07
CA LEU A 68 -4.57 -6.78 9.30
C LEU A 68 -3.37 -7.47 9.95
N GLU A 69 -2.49 -8.04 9.13
CA GLU A 69 -1.31 -8.78 9.59
C GLU A 69 -0.23 -7.87 10.17
N LEU A 70 0.00 -6.70 9.56
CA LEU A 70 1.05 -5.76 9.95
C LEU A 70 0.48 -4.55 10.70
N ALA A 71 -0.67 -4.74 11.35
CA ALA A 71 -1.32 -3.68 12.10
C ALA A 71 -0.42 -3.24 13.28
N PHE A 72 -0.22 -1.93 13.41
CA PHE A 72 0.62 -1.32 14.44
C PHE A 72 2.12 -1.61 14.34
N GLU A 73 2.61 -2.06 13.19
CA GLU A 73 4.05 -2.32 12.95
C GLU A 73 4.75 -1.23 12.12
N GLY A 74 4.05 -0.12 11.79
CA GLY A 74 4.63 1.01 11.05
C GLY A 74 4.63 0.88 9.53
N GLU A 75 4.22 -0.27 8.98
CA GLU A 75 4.23 -0.55 7.54
C GLU A 75 3.16 0.23 6.76
N ARG A 76 2.06 0.63 7.42
CA ARG A 76 0.87 1.14 6.71
C ARG A 76 1.12 2.40 5.90
N TRP A 77 1.96 3.32 6.37
CA TRP A 77 2.28 4.54 5.62
C TRP A 77 3.02 4.22 4.31
N TRP A 78 4.01 3.33 4.38
CA TRP A 78 4.78 2.88 3.23
C TRP A 78 3.92 2.11 2.23
N ASP A 79 2.95 1.33 2.71
CA ASP A 79 1.96 0.68 1.87
C ASP A 79 1.08 1.67 1.11
N LEU A 80 0.58 2.70 1.78
CA LEU A 80 -0.29 3.68 1.14
C LEU A 80 0.45 4.52 0.09
N THR A 81 1.71 4.87 0.35
CA THR A 81 2.54 5.63 -0.60
C THR A 81 2.90 4.80 -1.83
N ARG A 82 3.28 3.52 -1.66
CA ARG A 82 3.53 2.63 -2.80
C ARG A 82 2.26 2.33 -3.60
N TYR A 83 1.10 2.18 -2.96
CA TYR A 83 -0.18 2.02 -3.66
C TYR A 83 -0.53 3.22 -4.53
N ALA A 84 -0.31 4.44 -4.02
CA ALA A 84 -0.49 5.65 -4.82
C ALA A 84 0.41 5.64 -6.05
N ARG A 85 1.70 5.30 -5.88
CA ARG A 85 2.66 5.22 -7.00
C ARG A 85 2.28 4.13 -8.01
N HIS A 86 1.80 2.98 -7.54
CA HIS A 86 1.34 1.89 -8.41
C HIS A 86 0.16 2.32 -9.26
N THR A 87 -0.87 2.94 -8.66
CA THR A 87 -2.03 3.45 -9.41
C THR A 87 -1.68 4.60 -10.35
N ILE A 88 -0.68 5.43 -10.03
CA ILE A 88 -0.17 6.45 -10.96
C ILE A 88 0.54 5.81 -12.17
N ALA A 89 1.35 4.77 -11.94
CA ALA A 89 2.09 4.09 -12.99
C ALA A 89 1.18 3.22 -13.88
N ASP A 90 0.16 2.60 -13.30
CA ASP A 90 -0.86 1.81 -13.98
C ASP A 90 -2.26 2.19 -13.45
N PRO A 91 -3.00 3.06 -14.16
CA PRO A 91 -4.35 3.46 -13.76
C PRO A 91 -5.38 2.32 -13.71
N SER A 92 -5.10 1.19 -14.37
CA SER A 92 -5.94 -0.01 -14.27
C SER A 92 -5.68 -0.77 -12.96
N ALA A 93 -4.53 -0.54 -12.34
CA ALA A 93 -4.13 -1.13 -11.08
C ALA A 93 -4.48 -0.23 -9.88
N THR A 94 -5.75 -0.25 -9.51
CA THR A 94 -6.24 0.56 -8.39
C THR A 94 -6.08 -0.16 -7.06
N HIS A 95 -5.92 0.61 -5.98
CA HIS A 95 -5.95 0.11 -4.61
C HIS A 95 -7.16 0.70 -3.87
N PRO A 96 -7.78 0.00 -2.90
CA PRO A 96 -8.96 0.51 -2.20
C PRO A 96 -8.73 1.83 -1.47
N VAL A 97 -7.52 2.06 -0.96
CA VAL A 97 -7.10 3.30 -0.30
C VAL A 97 -5.63 3.56 -0.61
N THR A 98 -5.30 4.75 -1.06
CA THR A 98 -3.92 5.23 -1.29
C THR A 98 -3.57 6.40 -0.36
N ALA A 99 -2.28 6.77 -0.28
CA ALA A 99 -1.86 7.95 0.48
C ALA A 99 -2.52 9.24 -0.05
N LEU A 100 -2.65 9.38 -1.37
CA LEU A 100 -3.29 10.54 -1.99
C LEU A 100 -4.79 10.65 -1.64
N ASP A 101 -5.49 9.53 -1.49
CA ASP A 101 -6.89 9.54 -1.03
C ASP A 101 -7.02 10.09 0.40
N LEU A 102 -6.11 9.68 1.29
CA LEU A 102 -6.12 10.16 2.68
C LEU A 102 -5.73 11.64 2.78
N ILE A 103 -4.70 12.07 2.05
CA ILE A 103 -4.26 13.47 2.00
C ILE A 103 -5.41 14.34 1.46
N ALA A 104 -6.03 13.94 0.36
CA ALA A 104 -7.18 14.65 -0.20
C ALA A 104 -8.34 14.73 0.81
N THR A 105 -8.63 13.65 1.55
CA THR A 105 -9.70 13.62 2.58
C THR A 105 -9.38 14.55 3.76
N GLN A 106 -8.13 14.58 4.23
CA GLN A 106 -7.68 15.48 5.29
C GLN A 106 -7.77 16.94 4.85
N HIS A 107 -7.45 17.24 3.60
CA HIS A 107 -7.59 18.58 3.03
C HIS A 107 -9.07 18.99 2.86
N SER A 108 -9.99 18.03 2.71
CA SER A 108 -11.42 18.29 2.50
C SER A 108 -12.26 18.43 3.77
N THR A 109 -11.75 17.99 4.94
CA THR A 109 -12.52 17.88 6.20
C THR A 109 -12.41 19.09 7.14
N GLY A 110 -11.79 20.18 6.70
CA GLY A 110 -12.12 21.52 7.20
C GLY A 110 -11.83 21.82 8.68
N THR A 111 -10.70 21.39 9.25
CA THR A 111 -10.14 22.05 10.45
C THR A 111 -9.24 23.25 10.14
N ALA A 112 -9.06 23.62 8.86
CA ALA A 112 -8.35 24.84 8.45
C ALA A 112 -9.14 25.57 7.35
N PRO A 113 -9.50 26.87 7.50
CA PRO A 113 -10.48 27.55 6.64
C PRO A 113 -10.06 27.88 5.19
N ASN A 114 -8.92 27.38 4.68
CA ASN A 114 -8.38 27.82 3.38
C ASN A 114 -7.54 26.74 2.67
N ILE A 115 -8.05 25.51 2.56
CA ILE A 115 -7.43 24.50 1.69
C ILE A 115 -8.47 24.11 0.65
N VAL A 116 -8.30 24.64 -0.57
CA VAL A 116 -8.94 24.11 -1.79
C VAL A 116 -8.76 22.59 -1.79
N PRO A 117 -9.76 21.76 -2.12
CA PRO A 117 -9.56 20.31 -2.29
C PRO A 117 -8.35 20.10 -3.17
N GLY A 118 -7.23 19.73 -2.55
CA GLY A 118 -5.95 19.75 -3.23
C GLY A 118 -6.01 18.74 -4.37
N PRO A 119 -5.51 19.04 -5.57
CA PRO A 119 -5.32 18.02 -6.57
C PRO A 119 -4.50 16.87 -5.96
N ARG A 120 -4.75 15.64 -6.44
CA ARG A 120 -3.96 14.45 -6.07
C ARG A 120 -2.53 14.60 -6.60
N ASP A 121 -1.76 15.47 -5.97
CA ASP A 121 -0.42 15.84 -6.39
C ASP A 121 0.57 14.73 -5.98
N PRO A 122 1.21 14.05 -6.95
CA PRO A 122 2.22 13.05 -6.67
C PRO A 122 3.39 13.54 -5.81
N ASN A 123 3.66 14.85 -5.76
CA ASN A 123 4.75 15.44 -4.99
C ASN A 123 4.57 15.23 -3.47
N TYR A 124 3.34 15.02 -2.99
CA TYR A 124 3.08 14.68 -1.58
C TYR A 124 3.56 13.28 -1.17
N LEU A 125 3.98 12.44 -2.12
CA LEU A 125 4.49 11.08 -1.86
C LEU A 125 5.99 11.03 -1.53
N ILE A 126 6.66 12.19 -1.51
CA ILE A 126 8.09 12.32 -1.27
C ILE A 126 8.30 13.44 -0.25
N PHE A 127 9.22 13.24 0.69
CA PHE A 127 9.59 14.28 1.65
C PHE A 127 10.55 15.31 1.03
N PRO A 128 10.44 16.60 1.40
CA PRO A 128 11.41 17.60 1.00
C PRO A 128 12.79 17.28 1.60
N ILE A 129 13.83 17.57 0.83
CA ILE A 129 15.20 17.59 1.36
C ILE A 129 15.31 18.83 2.28
N PRO A 130 15.80 18.68 3.52
CA PRO A 130 15.95 19.82 4.43
C PRO A 130 16.83 20.92 3.85
N GLN A 131 16.43 22.18 4.03
CA GLN A 131 17.15 23.33 3.46
C GLN A 131 18.63 23.41 3.90
N GLY A 132 18.94 22.97 5.13
CA GLY A 132 20.32 22.90 5.63
C GLY A 132 21.21 21.99 4.79
N GLU A 133 20.68 20.87 4.31
CA GLU A 133 21.41 19.92 3.45
C GLU A 133 21.63 20.50 2.04
N LEU A 134 20.63 21.21 1.49
CA LEU A 134 20.76 21.91 0.20
C LEU A 134 21.79 23.05 0.26
N ASN A 135 21.82 23.80 1.36
CA ASN A 135 22.79 24.87 1.55
C ASN A 135 24.22 24.33 1.76
N THR A 136 24.35 23.13 2.32
CA THR A 136 25.66 22.49 2.61
C THR A 136 26.25 21.83 1.37
N ASN A 137 25.44 21.18 0.54
CA ASN A 137 25.91 20.49 -0.65
C ASN A 137 25.30 21.08 -1.94
N PRO A 138 26.06 21.90 -2.71
CA PRO A 138 25.56 22.54 -3.91
C PRO A 138 25.30 21.58 -5.08
N LEU A 139 25.69 20.30 -4.97
CA LEU A 139 25.38 19.27 -5.98
C LEU A 139 24.01 18.61 -5.77
N VAL A 140 23.37 18.83 -4.62
CA VAL A 140 22.06 18.24 -4.32
C VAL A 140 20.96 19.13 -4.91
N THR A 141 20.10 18.55 -5.73
CA THR A 141 18.90 19.18 -6.24
C THR A 141 17.69 18.75 -5.42
N GLN A 142 16.77 19.68 -5.14
CA GLN A 142 15.53 19.39 -4.43
C GLN A 142 14.65 18.38 -5.18
N ASN A 143 13.85 17.61 -4.43
CA ASN A 143 12.84 16.73 -4.98
C ASN A 143 11.77 17.54 -5.74
N PRO A 144 11.16 16.99 -6.81
CA PRO A 144 10.09 17.68 -7.53
C PRO A 144 8.96 18.14 -6.62
N GLY A 145 8.50 19.38 -6.80
CA GLY A 145 7.38 19.97 -6.04
C GLY A 145 7.74 20.67 -4.73
N TYR A 146 9.03 20.81 -4.40
CA TYR A 146 9.52 21.51 -3.20
C TYR A 146 10.58 22.57 -3.53
#